data_AF-A0A925PT41-F1
#
_entry.id   AF-A0A925PT41-F1
#
_cell.length_a   1.000
_cell.length_b   1.000
_cell.length_c   1.000
_cell.angle_alpha   90.00
_cell.angle_beta   90.00
_cell.angle_gamma   90.00
#
_symmetry.space_group_name_H-M   'P 1'
#
loop_
_entity.id
_entity.type
_entity.pdbx_description
1 polymer ?
#
loop_
_entity_poly.entity_id
_entity_poly.type
_entity_poly.pdbx_seq_one_letter_code
_entity_poly.pdbx_strand_id
1 'polypeptide(L)'
;LRLEPTADVATTLAALEALPGVGPWTAQYIAMRALAWPDAFPHPDVAIMKAMKAARPREALAASEAWRPWRAYAVMHLWKSLEEK
;
A
#
# COMPACT_ATOMS: atom_id res chain seq x y z
N LEU A 1 -8.34 -17.72 -3.53
CA LEU A 1 -8.19 -16.28 -3.23
C LEU A 1 -9.53 -15.60 -3.49
N ARG A 2 -10.02 -14.81 -2.54
CA ARG A 2 -11.22 -14.00 -2.64
C ARG A 2 -10.76 -12.54 -2.72
N LEU A 3 -11.04 -11.86 -3.84
CA LEU A 3 -10.52 -10.52 -4.16
C LEU A 3 -11.67 -9.52 -4.30
N GLU A 4 -12.66 -9.65 -3.44
CA GLU A 4 -13.80 -8.75 -3.33
C GLU A 4 -13.63 -7.77 -2.15
N PRO A 5 -14.33 -6.63 -2.17
CA PRO A 5 -14.47 -5.80 -0.98
C PRO A 5 -14.95 -6.63 0.20
N THR A 6 -14.50 -6.29 1.41
CA THR A 6 -14.81 -6.98 2.69
C THR A 6 -14.17 -8.34 2.93
N ALA A 7 -13.40 -8.89 1.97
CA ALA A 7 -12.60 -10.07 2.24
C ALA A 7 -11.61 -9.83 3.40
N ASP A 8 -11.29 -10.87 4.17
CA ASP A 8 -10.33 -10.75 5.27
C ASP A 8 -8.95 -10.36 4.72
N VAL A 9 -8.49 -9.17 5.13
CA VAL A 9 -7.30 -8.54 4.56
C VAL A 9 -6.05 -9.34 4.91
N ALA A 10 -5.90 -9.77 6.17
CA ALA A 10 -4.71 -10.48 6.62
C ALA A 10 -4.54 -11.82 5.90
N THR A 11 -5.60 -12.62 5.83
CA THR A 11 -5.60 -13.91 5.12
C THR A 11 -5.37 -13.71 3.63
N THR A 12 -5.97 -12.68 3.03
CA THR A 12 -5.80 -12.41 1.60
C THR A 12 -4.37 -11.97 1.28
N LEU A 13 -3.77 -11.08 2.07
CA LEU A 13 -2.38 -10.68 1.90
C LEU A 13 -1.43 -11.87 2.01
N ALA A 14 -1.58 -12.71 3.04
CA ALA A 14 -0.74 -13.90 3.20
C ALA A 14 -0.88 -14.88 2.02
N ALA A 15 -2.10 -15.07 1.52
CA ALA A 15 -2.34 -15.93 0.36
C ALA A 15 -1.81 -15.32 -0.95
N LEU A 16 -1.80 -14.00 -1.09
CA LEU A 16 -1.21 -13.30 -2.23
C LEU A 16 0.31 -13.40 -2.21
N GLU A 17 0.96 -13.12 -1.08
CA GLU A 17 2.42 -13.17 -0.93
C GLU A 17 3.01 -14.59 -1.06
N ALA A 18 2.18 -15.62 -0.90
CA ALA A 18 2.57 -17.01 -1.18
C ALA A 18 2.69 -17.34 -2.68
N LEU A 19 2.18 -16.48 -3.57
CA LEU A 19 2.26 -16.69 -5.01
C LEU A 19 3.63 -16.27 -5.58
N PRO A 20 4.24 -17.07 -6.49
CA PRO A 20 5.47 -16.68 -7.15
C PRO A 20 5.33 -15.34 -7.89
N GLY A 21 6.22 -14.39 -7.59
CA GLY A 21 6.23 -13.06 -8.21
C GLY A 21 5.31 -12.02 -7.56
N VAL A 22 4.57 -12.37 -6.50
CA VAL A 22 3.75 -11.42 -5.74
C VAL A 22 4.47 -11.04 -4.45
N GLY A 23 5.09 -9.86 -4.45
CA GLY A 23 5.71 -9.29 -3.25
C GLY A 23 4.75 -8.43 -2.42
N PRO A 24 5.21 -7.91 -1.26
CA PRO A 24 4.41 -7.09 -0.35
C PRO A 24 3.80 -5.86 -1.03
N TRP A 25 4.53 -5.22 -1.96
CA TRP A 25 4.01 -4.08 -2.72
C TRP A 25 2.77 -4.47 -3.54
N THR A 26 2.86 -5.57 -4.30
CA THR A 26 1.75 -6.05 -5.15
C THR A 26 0.57 -6.49 -4.31
N ALA A 27 0.80 -7.21 -3.21
CA ALA A 27 -0.25 -7.66 -2.32
C ALA A 27 -1.01 -6.48 -1.69
N GLN A 28 -0.29 -5.47 -1.21
CA GLN A 28 -0.88 -4.24 -0.66
C GLN A 28 -1.62 -3.42 -1.71
N TYR A 29 -1.11 -3.35 -2.94
CA TYR A 29 -1.80 -2.69 -4.05
C TYR A 29 -3.13 -3.39 -4.39
N ILE A 30 -3.15 -4.73 -4.39
CA ILE A 30 -4.39 -5.50 -4.55
C ILE A 30 -5.34 -5.26 -3.38
N ALA A 31 -4.85 -5.24 -2.14
CA ALA A 31 -5.69 -4.93 -0.98
C ALA A 31 -6.33 -3.52 -1.09
N MET A 32 -5.57 -2.55 -1.60
CA MET A 32 -6.05 -1.20 -1.83
C MET A 32 -7.14 -1.12 -2.92
N ARG A 33 -6.91 -1.76 -4.09
CA ARG A 33 -7.79 -1.60 -5.27
C ARG A 33 -8.93 -2.62 -5.33
N ALA A 34 -8.66 -3.88 -5.02
CA ALA A 34 -9.63 -4.97 -5.15
C ALA A 34 -10.45 -5.14 -3.85
N LEU A 35 -9.78 -5.13 -2.69
CA LEU A 35 -10.47 -5.29 -1.40
C LEU A 35 -11.04 -3.96 -0.87
N ALA A 36 -10.79 -2.85 -1.55
CA ALA A 36 -11.14 -1.50 -1.11
C ALA A 36 -10.66 -1.20 0.33
N TRP A 37 -9.51 -1.74 0.72
CA TRP A 37 -9.01 -1.58 2.09
C TRP A 37 -8.43 -0.17 2.30
N PRO A 38 -9.03 0.66 3.18
CA PRO A 38 -8.64 2.06 3.33
C PRO A 38 -7.26 2.25 3.99
N ASP A 39 -6.74 1.22 4.64
CA ASP A 39 -5.48 1.28 5.39
C ASP A 39 -4.31 0.58 4.67
N ALA A 40 -4.50 0.25 3.39
CA ALA A 40 -3.47 -0.34 2.55
C ALA A 40 -2.29 0.61 2.33
N PHE A 41 -1.08 0.07 2.33
CA PHE A 41 0.14 0.84 2.12
C PHE A 41 1.14 0.04 1.27
N PRO A 42 1.25 0.31 -0.05
CA PRO A 42 2.19 -0.38 -0.93
C PRO A 42 3.64 -0.08 -0.53
N HIS A 43 4.29 -1.02 0.14
CA HIS A 43 5.68 -0.90 0.57
C HIS A 43 6.52 -2.01 -0.06
N PRO A 44 7.73 -1.74 -0.59
CA PRO A 44 8.38 -0.44 -0.74
C PRO A 44 8.00 0.24 -2.08
N ASP A 45 7.25 1.34 -2.06
CA ASP A 45 6.95 2.13 -3.27
C ASP A 45 7.93 3.30 -3.43
N VAL A 46 8.64 3.33 -4.56
CA VAL A 46 9.66 4.34 -4.86
C VAL A 46 9.06 5.74 -5.03
N ALA A 47 7.85 5.85 -5.59
CA ALA A 47 7.16 7.11 -5.76
C ALA A 47 6.74 7.66 -4.39
N ILE A 48 6.14 6.84 -3.52
CA ILE A 48 5.80 7.22 -2.15
C ILE A 48 7.05 7.67 -1.39
N MET A 49 8.14 6.90 -1.45
CA MET A 49 9.41 7.28 -0.81
C MET A 49 9.92 8.64 -1.31
N LYS A 50 9.86 8.89 -2.62
CA LYS A 50 10.26 10.17 -3.23
C LYS A 50 9.38 11.32 -2.74
N ALA A 51 8.06 11.16 -2.72
CA ALA A 51 7.12 12.17 -2.25
C ALA A 51 7.34 12.49 -0.76
N MET A 52 7.64 11.48 0.05
CA MET A 52 7.90 11.61 1.48
C MET A 52 9.34 12.04 1.81
N LYS A 53 10.24 12.12 0.82
CA LYS A 53 11.68 12.33 1.01
C LYS A 53 12.31 11.28 1.96
N ALA A 54 11.78 10.05 1.93
CA ALA A 54 12.27 8.93 2.72
C ALA A 54 13.45 8.25 2.01
N ALA A 55 14.58 8.07 2.71
CA ALA A 55 15.76 7.42 2.15
C ALA A 55 15.62 5.90 2.16
N ARG A 56 14.87 5.36 3.14
CA ARG A 56 14.65 3.92 3.28
C ARG A 56 13.16 3.61 3.37
N PRO A 57 12.71 2.45 2.86
CA PRO A 57 11.31 2.06 2.96
C PRO A 57 10.76 2.10 4.39
N ARG A 58 11.56 1.67 5.38
CA ARG A 58 11.16 1.66 6.80
C ARG A 58 10.79 3.03 7.34
N GLU A 59 11.38 4.10 6.79
CA GLU A 59 11.07 5.48 7.20
C GLU A 59 9.71 5.90 6.65
N ALA A 60 9.41 5.56 5.40
CA ALA A 60 8.10 5.78 4.81
C ALA A 60 7.01 4.97 5.55
N LEU A 61 7.31 3.73 5.93
CA LEU A 61 6.40 2.91 6.73
C LEU A 61 6.13 3.50 8.12
N ALA A 62 7.18 3.92 8.83
CA ALA A 62 7.03 4.52 10.15
C ALA A 62 6.24 5.85 10.10
N ALA A 63 6.51 6.69 9.09
CA ALA A 63 5.79 7.95 8.91
C ALA A 63 4.33 7.74 8.50
N SER A 64 4.00 6.66 7.77
CA SER A 64 2.63 6.39 7.35
C SER A 64 1.72 5.92 8.48
N GLU A 65 2.25 5.46 9.61
CA GLU A 65 1.46 5.07 10.78
C GLU A 65 0.56 6.22 11.30
N ALA A 66 0.99 7.47 11.14
CA ALA A 66 0.20 8.65 11.50
C ALA A 66 -1.08 8.82 10.66
N TRP A 67 -1.21 8.13 9.53
CA TRP A 67 -2.36 8.22 8.63
C TRP A 67 -3.36 7.07 8.81
N ARG A 68 -3.11 6.14 9.72
CA ARG A 68 -4.09 5.08 10.02
C ARG A 68 -5.42 5.68 10.50
N PRO A 69 -6.58 5.07 10.14
CA PRO A 69 -6.75 3.88 9.30
C PRO A 69 -6.92 4.20 7.80
N TRP A 70 -6.43 5.35 7.32
CA TRP A 70 -6.69 5.90 5.98
C TRP A 70 -5.42 6.01 5.12
N ARG A 71 -4.41 5.16 5.37
CA ARG A 71 -3.14 5.21 4.63
C ARG A 71 -3.31 5.14 3.12
N ALA A 72 -4.28 4.37 2.60
CA ALA A 72 -4.51 4.27 1.16
C ALA A 72 -4.84 5.62 0.51
N TYR A 73 -5.61 6.47 1.20
CA TYR A 73 -5.94 7.80 0.71
C TYR A 73 -4.72 8.72 0.71
N ALA A 74 -3.88 8.66 1.76
CA ALA A 74 -2.61 9.38 1.78
C ALA A 74 -1.71 8.96 0.61
N VAL A 75 -1.64 7.65 0.31
CA VAL A 75 -0.91 7.12 -0.86
C VAL A 75 -1.43 7.72 -2.18
N MET A 76 -2.76 7.77 -2.37
CA MET A 76 -3.35 8.38 -3.57
C MET A 76 -2.98 9.87 -3.71
N HIS A 77 -3.01 10.63 -2.61
CA HIS A 77 -2.57 12.02 -2.60
C HIS A 77 -1.07 12.18 -2.92
N LEU A 78 -0.22 11.29 -2.40
CA LEU A 78 1.21 11.31 -2.68
C LEU A 78 1.50 11.02 -4.15
N TRP A 79 0.87 10.01 -4.74
CA TRP A 79 1.01 9.73 -6.18
C TRP A 79 0.57 10.93 -7.02
N LYS A 80 -0.60 11.51 -6.71
CA LYS A 80 -1.09 12.71 -7.41
C LYS A 80 -0.12 13.89 -7.31
N SER A 81 0.48 14.12 -6.13
CA SER A 81 1.46 15.21 -5.94
C SER A 81 2.72 15.10 -6.80
N LEU A 82 3.00 13.91 -7.36
CA LEU A 82 4.15 13.68 -8.24
C LEU A 82 3.81 13.87 -9.72
N GLU A 83 2.52 13.81 -10.08
CA GLU A 83 2.00 14.05 -11.44
C GLU A 83 1.89 15.55 -11.75
N GLU A 84 1.58 16.39 -10.75
CA GLU A 84 1.36 17.84 -10.90
C GLU A 84 2.67 18.66 -11.07
N LYS A 85 3.59 18.23 -11.93
CA LYS A 85 4.84 18.95 -12.25
C LYS A 85 4.78 19.78 -13.51
#